data_AF-A0AAE9IW05-F1
#
_entry.id   AF-A0AAE9IW05-F1
#
_cell.length_a   1.000
_cell.length_b   1.000
_cell.length_c   1.000
_cell.angle_alpha   90.00
_cell.angle_beta   90.00
_cell.angle_gamma   90.00
#
_symmetry.space_group_name_H-M   'P 1'
#
loop_
_entity.id
_entity.type
_entity.pdbx_description
1 polymer ?
#
loop_
_entity_poly.entity_id
_entity_poly.type
_entity_poly.pdbx_seq_one_letter_code
_entity_poly.pdbx_strand_id
1 'polypeptide(L)'
;MTLFYEYSYYFTQCGFVTTSIANTLFIYLTILHIKKITGPYKVMILVFSFVGIFFATWELVSRPFAHNYNKALMYFSLNSWLEGSPEFLKIAICIYAALYIVILAIIAVQFLFRYFTLCRPNFSRKFGGAGVMVWMFYVLLSGAIYGGAMYVNCDPDEFSDSYMRDIISVTYELNITNVPRYVIVPYSEDGSIRWRIIKFLLSGVATIALQYLIIIYCGVRMHTVLQKELAQQSVVNRKLQKQFFRALVVQTIVPTLLFVLPIAPFLIGPLIQPFFLFEMNFQTGWMYVILCLYPPIDTIAFMLIVSEYKKATLEMFKPVLPKTVKVTSEISTSTAAAVTR
;
A
#
# COMPACT_ATOMS: atom_id res chain seq x y z
N MET A 1 27.01 -1.25 15.84
CA MET A 1 26.11 -0.46 14.97
C MET A 1 24.70 -0.85 15.37
N THR A 2 23.84 0.10 15.75
CA THR A 2 22.52 -0.18 16.34
C THR A 2 21.69 -1.12 15.45
N LEU A 3 21.20 -2.22 16.04
CA LEU A 3 20.44 -3.28 15.38
C LEU A 3 19.05 -2.78 14.99
N PHE A 4 18.96 -1.94 13.96
CA PHE A 4 17.69 -1.38 13.48
C PHE A 4 16.67 -2.48 13.14
N TYR A 5 17.15 -3.65 12.69
CA TYR A 5 16.30 -4.79 12.40
C TYR A 5 15.61 -5.38 13.65
N GLU A 6 16.17 -5.25 14.86
CA GLU A 6 15.51 -5.70 16.08
C GLU A 6 14.29 -4.83 16.41
N TYR A 7 14.45 -3.51 16.29
CA TYR A 7 13.34 -2.56 16.46
C TYR A 7 12.28 -2.69 15.37
N SER A 8 12.70 -3.02 14.14
CA SER A 8 11.79 -3.18 13.00
C SER A 8 10.64 -4.13 13.29
N TYR A 9 10.89 -5.19 14.06
CA TYR A 9 9.88 -6.19 14.40
C TYR A 9 8.78 -5.65 15.31
N TYR A 10 9.14 -4.88 16.34
CA TYR A 10 8.16 -4.25 17.22
C TYR A 10 7.25 -3.30 16.44
N PHE A 11 7.80 -2.56 15.47
CA PHE A 11 7.00 -1.71 14.59
C PHE A 11 6.08 -2.52 13.68
N THR A 12 6.54 -3.64 13.10
CA THR A 12 5.68 -4.54 12.31
C THR A 12 4.53 -5.10 13.16
N GLN A 13 4.79 -5.50 14.41
CA GLN A 13 3.75 -5.96 15.34
C GLN A 13 2.72 -4.85 15.64
N CYS A 14 3.18 -3.64 15.95
CA CYS A 14 2.31 -2.49 16.14
C CYS A 14 1.50 -2.17 14.86
N GLY A 15 2.14 -2.25 13.69
CA GLY A 15 1.51 -2.07 12.39
C GLY A 15 0.39 -3.09 12.15
N PHE A 16 0.64 -4.37 12.43
CA PHE A 16 -0.36 -5.43 12.33
C PHE A 16 -1.55 -5.21 13.27
N VAL A 17 -1.29 -4.90 14.54
CA VAL A 17 -2.36 -4.65 15.53
C VAL A 17 -3.22 -3.46 15.10
N THR A 18 -2.58 -2.36 14.70
CA THR A 18 -3.28 -1.15 14.24
C THR A 18 -4.08 -1.42 12.96
N THR A 19 -3.49 -2.14 12.00
CA THR A 19 -4.16 -2.57 10.76
C THR A 19 -5.41 -3.39 11.05
N SER A 20 -5.25 -4.39 11.91
CA SER A 20 -6.31 -5.33 12.26
C SER A 20 -7.47 -4.61 12.95
N ILE A 21 -7.18 -3.74 13.93
CA ILE A 21 -8.20 -2.95 14.62
C ILE A 21 -8.92 -2.01 13.64
N ALA A 22 -8.16 -1.21 12.88
CA ALA A 22 -8.73 -0.20 11.98
C ALA A 22 -9.59 -0.83 10.88
N ASN A 23 -9.11 -1.89 10.22
CA ASN A 23 -9.84 -2.57 9.15
C ASN A 23 -11.02 -3.38 9.68
N THR A 24 -10.90 -4.04 10.83
CA THR A 24 -12.03 -4.75 11.44
C THR A 24 -13.13 -3.78 11.83
N LEU A 25 -12.77 -2.65 12.44
CA LEU A 25 -13.73 -1.58 12.75
C LEU A 25 -14.39 -1.04 11.49
N PHE A 26 -13.60 -0.80 10.44
CA PHE A 26 -14.13 -0.34 9.16
C PHE A 26 -15.13 -1.32 8.57
N ILE A 27 -14.79 -2.61 8.50
CA ILE A 27 -15.68 -3.68 8.03
C ILE A 27 -16.97 -3.72 8.86
N TYR A 28 -16.87 -3.67 10.19
CA TYR A 28 -18.01 -3.63 11.10
C TYR A 28 -18.95 -2.46 10.80
N LEU A 29 -18.40 -1.24 10.65
CA LEU A 29 -19.18 -0.06 10.31
C LEU A 29 -19.82 -0.19 8.92
N THR A 30 -19.05 -0.61 7.92
CA THR A 30 -19.52 -0.77 6.53
C THR A 30 -20.69 -1.75 6.45
N ILE A 31 -20.64 -2.87 7.18
CA ILE A 31 -21.69 -3.89 7.13
C ILE A 31 -22.93 -3.44 7.89
N LEU A 32 -22.79 -2.96 9.13
CA LEU A 32 -23.92 -2.78 10.05
C LEU A 32 -24.46 -1.34 10.12
N HIS A 33 -23.64 -0.33 9.91
CA HIS A 33 -24.00 1.08 10.16
C HIS A 33 -24.15 1.90 8.87
N ILE A 34 -23.36 1.59 7.83
CA ILE A 34 -23.36 2.38 6.59
C ILE A 34 -24.40 1.86 5.60
N LYS A 35 -25.50 2.61 5.47
CA LYS A 35 -26.61 2.31 4.54
C LYS A 35 -26.50 2.98 3.17
N LYS A 36 -25.80 4.11 3.07
CA LYS A 36 -25.71 4.91 1.82
C LYS A 36 -24.72 4.38 0.80
N ILE A 37 -23.78 3.55 1.23
CA ILE A 37 -22.82 2.91 0.34
C ILE A 37 -23.34 1.53 0.00
N THR A 38 -23.72 1.33 -1.25
CA THR A 38 -24.35 0.09 -1.73
C THR A 38 -23.71 -0.39 -3.02
N GLY A 39 -24.05 -1.62 -3.41
CA GLY A 39 -23.65 -2.20 -4.69
C GLY A 39 -22.14 -2.49 -4.80
N PRO A 40 -21.58 -2.42 -6.02
CA PRO A 40 -20.20 -2.85 -6.30
C PRO A 40 -19.16 -2.13 -5.46
N TYR A 41 -19.36 -0.84 -5.19
CA TYR A 41 -18.41 -0.05 -4.40
C TYR A 41 -18.26 -0.56 -2.96
N LYS A 42 -19.37 -1.00 -2.34
CA LYS A 42 -19.35 -1.58 -0.99
C LYS A 42 -18.49 -2.85 -0.96
N VAL A 43 -18.59 -3.68 -1.99
CA VAL A 43 -17.80 -4.91 -2.11
C VAL A 43 -16.32 -4.57 -2.26
N MET A 44 -15.97 -3.60 -3.11
CA MET A 44 -14.58 -3.22 -3.35
C MET A 44 -13.88 -2.72 -2.09
N ILE A 45 -14.52 -1.85 -1.30
CA ILE A 45 -13.92 -1.34 -0.05
C ILE A 45 -13.78 -2.43 1.02
N LEU A 46 -14.71 -3.39 1.07
CA LEU A 46 -14.62 -4.53 2.00
C LEU A 46 -13.48 -5.46 1.61
N VAL A 47 -13.38 -5.83 0.32
CA VAL A 47 -12.29 -6.66 -0.20
C VAL A 47 -10.95 -5.99 0.07
N PHE A 48 -10.85 -4.68 -0.15
CA PHE A 48 -9.63 -3.94 0.11
C PHE A 48 -9.20 -4.01 1.58
N SER A 49 -10.14 -3.86 2.51
CA SER A 49 -9.84 -4.02 3.95
C SER A 49 -9.42 -5.43 4.34
N PHE A 50 -10.04 -6.46 3.76
CA PHE A 50 -9.59 -7.85 3.98
C PHE A 50 -8.18 -8.08 3.45
N VAL A 51 -7.86 -7.58 2.24
CA VAL A 51 -6.52 -7.65 1.67
C VAL A 51 -5.52 -6.89 2.55
N GLY A 52 -5.90 -5.75 3.13
CA GLY A 52 -5.06 -5.00 4.07
C GLY A 52 -4.70 -5.80 5.33
N ILE A 53 -5.68 -6.50 5.93
CA ILE A 53 -5.42 -7.40 7.08
C ILE A 53 -4.53 -8.56 6.66
N PHE A 54 -4.84 -9.21 5.53
CA PHE A 54 -4.05 -10.32 5.01
C PHE A 54 -2.60 -9.90 4.75
N PHE A 55 -2.40 -8.73 4.15
CA PHE A 55 -1.10 -8.15 3.88
C PHE A 55 -0.27 -7.98 5.16
N ALA A 56 -0.83 -7.32 6.18
CA ALA A 56 -0.13 -7.11 7.45
C ALA A 56 0.12 -8.42 8.23
N THR A 57 -0.79 -9.40 8.10
CA THR A 57 -0.59 -10.74 8.68
C THR A 57 0.58 -11.44 7.99
N TRP A 58 0.63 -11.38 6.65
CA TRP A 58 1.65 -12.06 5.86
C TRP A 58 3.05 -11.47 6.10
N GLU A 59 3.13 -10.18 6.39
CA GLU A 59 4.36 -9.51 6.79
C GLU A 59 4.95 -10.06 8.10
N LEU A 60 4.11 -10.32 9.10
CA LEU A 60 4.55 -10.93 10.35
C LEU A 60 5.08 -12.34 10.15
N VAL A 61 4.48 -13.10 9.21
CA VAL A 61 4.91 -14.46 8.88
C VAL A 61 6.20 -14.44 8.08
N SER A 62 6.30 -13.61 7.04
CA SER A 62 7.47 -13.61 6.15
C SER A 62 8.68 -12.85 6.73
N ARG A 63 8.45 -11.91 7.66
CA ARG A 63 9.45 -11.00 8.25
C ARG A 63 10.48 -10.52 7.22
N PRO A 64 10.02 -9.81 6.17
CA PRO A 64 10.87 -9.43 5.06
C PRO A 64 11.81 -8.30 5.47
N PHE A 65 13.04 -8.36 4.98
CA PHE A 65 14.04 -7.33 5.17
C PHE A 65 14.87 -7.16 3.89
N ALA A 66 15.54 -6.02 3.76
CA ALA A 66 16.44 -5.77 2.65
C ALA A 66 17.72 -5.09 3.10
N HIS A 67 18.77 -5.35 2.33
CA HIS A 67 20.05 -4.67 2.44
C HIS A 67 20.56 -4.32 1.06
N ASN A 68 20.91 -3.05 0.86
CA ASN A 68 21.55 -2.58 -0.36
C ASN A 68 23.04 -2.43 -0.12
N TYR A 69 23.82 -3.19 -0.88
CA TYR A 69 25.26 -3.16 -0.87
C TYR A 69 25.79 -2.97 -2.29
N ASN A 70 26.27 -1.76 -2.58
CA ASN A 70 26.82 -1.35 -3.87
C ASN A 70 25.90 -1.75 -5.04
N LYS A 71 26.33 -2.68 -5.89
CA LYS A 71 25.58 -3.17 -7.06
C LYS A 71 24.58 -4.29 -6.74
N ALA A 72 24.27 -4.52 -5.47
CA ALA A 72 23.37 -5.59 -5.03
C ALA A 72 22.28 -5.10 -4.08
N LEU A 73 21.07 -5.63 -4.28
CA LEU A 73 20.00 -5.64 -3.28
C LEU A 73 19.76 -7.08 -2.86
N MET A 74 19.94 -7.38 -1.58
CA MET A 74 19.52 -8.65 -1.01
C MET A 74 18.20 -8.46 -0.28
N TYR A 75 17.21 -9.27 -0.63
CA TYR A 75 15.90 -9.32 -0.01
C TYR A 75 15.71 -10.67 0.67
N PHE A 76 15.48 -10.68 1.98
CA PHE A 76 15.59 -11.88 2.78
C PHE A 76 14.64 -11.88 3.98
N SER A 77 14.47 -13.05 4.58
CA SER A 77 13.65 -13.21 5.79
C SER A 77 14.51 -13.12 7.05
N LEU A 78 14.03 -12.37 8.04
CA LEU A 78 14.55 -12.34 9.42
C LEU A 78 13.69 -13.19 10.37
N ASN A 79 12.92 -14.15 9.83
CA ASN A 79 12.08 -15.00 10.65
C ASN A 79 12.89 -16.04 11.42
N SER A 80 12.86 -15.93 12.75
CA SER A 80 13.59 -16.81 13.68
C SER A 80 12.77 -17.97 14.26
N TRP A 81 11.46 -18.05 13.97
CA TRP A 81 10.54 -19.07 14.54
C TRP A 81 10.14 -20.12 13.51
N LEU A 82 10.47 -19.92 12.23
CA LEU A 82 10.26 -20.84 11.11
C LEU A 82 11.58 -21.24 10.42
N GLU A 83 12.71 -21.14 11.13
CA GLU A 83 14.06 -21.44 10.60
C GLU A 83 14.18 -22.86 10.01
N GLY A 84 13.42 -23.83 10.54
CA GLY A 84 13.36 -25.20 10.01
C GLY A 84 12.68 -25.34 8.64
N SER A 85 12.18 -24.25 8.04
CA SER A 85 11.44 -24.26 6.78
C SER A 85 11.90 -23.15 5.80
N PRO A 86 13.18 -23.16 5.37
CA PRO A 86 13.75 -22.08 4.58
C PRO A 86 13.05 -21.88 3.23
N GLU A 87 12.64 -22.96 2.57
CA GLU A 87 11.89 -22.89 1.30
C GLU A 87 10.52 -22.22 1.49
N PHE A 88 9.82 -22.51 2.59
CA PHE A 88 8.56 -21.85 2.91
C PHE A 88 8.78 -20.34 3.11
N LEU A 89 9.79 -19.95 3.87
CA LEU A 89 10.09 -18.54 4.13
C LEU A 89 10.51 -17.79 2.86
N LYS A 90 11.24 -18.44 1.97
CA LYS A 90 11.60 -17.90 0.64
C LYS A 90 10.35 -17.63 -0.20
N ILE A 91 9.43 -18.59 -0.25
CA ILE A 91 8.13 -18.40 -0.90
C ILE A 91 7.32 -17.31 -0.18
N ALA A 92 7.37 -17.24 1.15
CA ALA A 92 6.61 -16.27 1.94
C ALA A 92 7.04 -14.83 1.66
N ILE A 93 8.35 -14.54 1.59
CA ILE A 93 8.84 -13.20 1.21
C ILE A 93 8.51 -12.87 -0.25
N CYS A 94 8.51 -13.87 -1.15
CA CYS A 94 8.05 -13.68 -2.54
C CYS A 94 6.56 -13.32 -2.62
N ILE A 95 5.71 -14.01 -1.85
CA ILE A 95 4.26 -13.71 -1.78
C ILE A 95 4.06 -12.32 -1.20
N TYR A 96 4.79 -11.92 -0.16
CA TYR A 96 4.69 -10.57 0.40
C TYR A 96 4.99 -9.50 -0.67
N ALA A 97 6.06 -9.67 -1.46
CA ALA A 97 6.39 -8.76 -2.55
C ALA A 97 5.29 -8.74 -3.64
N ALA A 98 4.67 -9.89 -3.95
CA ALA A 98 3.55 -9.97 -4.89
C ALA A 98 2.29 -9.26 -4.36
N LEU A 99 1.98 -9.38 -3.06
CA LEU A 99 0.81 -8.76 -2.44
C LEU A 99 0.86 -7.23 -2.52
N TYR A 100 2.06 -6.64 -2.50
CA TYR A 100 2.22 -5.22 -2.74
C TYR A 100 1.65 -4.79 -4.10
N ILE A 101 1.94 -5.55 -5.16
CA ILE A 101 1.41 -5.30 -6.50
C ILE A 101 -0.09 -5.56 -6.57
N VAL A 102 -0.60 -6.56 -5.83
CA VAL A 102 -2.05 -6.80 -5.71
C VAL A 102 -2.75 -5.57 -5.13
N ILE A 103 -2.21 -4.98 -4.05
CA ILE A 103 -2.77 -3.75 -3.45
C ILE A 103 -2.80 -2.60 -4.46
N LEU A 104 -1.67 -2.36 -5.13
CA LEU A 104 -1.58 -1.29 -6.14
C LEU A 104 -2.57 -1.52 -7.30
N ALA A 105 -2.72 -2.75 -7.76
CA ALA A 105 -3.68 -3.11 -8.79
C ALA A 105 -5.13 -2.93 -8.33
N ILE A 106 -5.46 -3.23 -7.06
CA ILE A 106 -6.80 -2.96 -6.50
C ILE A 106 -7.08 -1.46 -6.49
N ILE A 107 -6.11 -0.62 -6.12
CA ILE A 107 -6.25 0.84 -6.21
C ILE A 107 -6.54 1.26 -7.65
N ALA A 108 -5.79 0.75 -8.64
CA ALA A 108 -6.05 1.03 -10.06
C ALA A 108 -7.47 0.64 -10.50
N VAL A 109 -7.95 -0.54 -10.08
CA VAL A 109 -9.34 -0.98 -10.33
C VAL A 109 -10.35 -0.06 -9.65
N GLN A 110 -10.08 0.43 -8.43
CA GLN A 110 -10.95 1.41 -7.77
C GLN A 110 -11.05 2.71 -8.56
N PHE A 111 -9.95 3.25 -9.11
CA PHE A 111 -10.00 4.41 -10.01
C PHE A 111 -10.81 4.14 -11.26
N LEU A 112 -10.61 2.97 -11.87
CA LEU A 112 -11.31 2.57 -13.08
C LEU A 112 -12.83 2.46 -12.82
N PHE A 113 -13.22 1.80 -11.73
CA PHE A 113 -14.62 1.71 -11.30
C PHE A 113 -15.23 3.11 -11.08
N ARG A 114 -14.49 4.02 -10.45
CA ARG A 114 -14.95 5.41 -10.24
C ARG A 114 -15.13 6.16 -11.53
N TYR A 115 -14.16 6.07 -12.43
CA TYR A 115 -14.24 6.66 -13.76
C TYR A 115 -15.50 6.17 -14.50
N PHE A 116 -15.78 4.86 -14.50
CA PHE A 116 -16.98 4.32 -15.12
C PHE A 116 -18.26 4.73 -14.39
N THR A 117 -18.25 4.86 -13.07
CA THR A 117 -19.43 5.33 -12.32
C THR A 117 -19.82 6.75 -12.71
N LEU A 118 -18.85 7.61 -13.04
CA LEU A 118 -19.10 8.98 -13.46
C LEU A 118 -19.46 9.10 -14.94
N CYS A 119 -18.76 8.37 -15.82
CA CYS A 119 -18.90 8.54 -17.27
C CYS A 119 -19.90 7.57 -17.91
N ARG A 120 -20.05 6.35 -17.35
CA ARG A 120 -20.87 5.27 -17.90
C ARG A 120 -21.52 4.43 -16.78
N PRO A 121 -22.54 4.94 -16.08
CA PRO A 121 -23.15 4.27 -14.92
C PRO A 121 -23.65 2.85 -15.21
N ASN A 122 -24.12 2.57 -16.43
CA ASN A 122 -24.56 1.24 -16.82
C ASN A 122 -23.40 0.22 -16.85
N PHE A 123 -22.19 0.68 -17.19
CA PHE A 123 -21.00 -0.17 -17.19
C PHE A 123 -20.48 -0.42 -15.77
N SER A 124 -20.57 0.55 -14.86
CA SER A 124 -20.11 0.36 -13.47
C SER A 124 -20.91 -0.71 -12.71
N ARG A 125 -22.17 -0.96 -13.09
CA ARG A 125 -22.96 -2.09 -12.56
C ARG A 125 -22.31 -3.45 -12.83
N LYS A 126 -21.56 -3.59 -13.93
CA LYS A 126 -20.85 -4.83 -14.26
C LYS A 126 -19.73 -5.18 -13.28
N PHE A 127 -19.27 -4.24 -12.44
CA PHE A 127 -18.26 -4.52 -11.40
C PHE A 127 -18.84 -5.28 -10.19
N GLY A 128 -20.17 -5.41 -10.09
CA GLY A 128 -20.83 -6.26 -9.10
C GLY A 128 -21.08 -7.67 -9.63
N GLY A 129 -21.47 -8.58 -8.73
CA GLY A 129 -21.77 -9.98 -9.10
C GLY A 129 -20.55 -10.66 -9.73
N ALA A 130 -20.72 -11.24 -10.92
CA ALA A 130 -19.63 -11.94 -11.63
C ALA A 130 -18.42 -11.05 -11.98
N GLY A 131 -18.61 -9.73 -12.11
CA GLY A 131 -17.49 -8.82 -12.35
C GLY A 131 -16.48 -8.76 -11.22
N VAL A 132 -16.90 -9.10 -9.99
CA VAL A 132 -15.99 -9.24 -8.84
C VAL A 132 -14.88 -10.23 -9.13
N MET A 133 -15.23 -11.37 -9.73
CA MET A 133 -14.24 -12.39 -10.10
C MET A 133 -13.27 -11.88 -11.18
N VAL A 134 -13.75 -11.09 -12.14
CA VAL A 134 -12.93 -10.57 -13.24
C VAL A 134 -11.85 -9.62 -12.73
N TRP A 135 -12.23 -8.62 -11.94
CA TRP A 135 -11.23 -7.68 -11.43
C TRP A 135 -10.38 -8.30 -10.31
N MET A 136 -10.89 -9.25 -9.53
CA MET A 136 -10.08 -10.04 -8.59
C MET A 136 -9.02 -10.87 -9.33
N PHE A 137 -9.39 -11.50 -10.45
CA PHE A 137 -8.43 -12.21 -11.29
C PHE A 137 -7.34 -11.28 -11.82
N TYR A 138 -7.71 -10.10 -12.33
CA TYR A 138 -6.74 -9.10 -12.80
C TYR A 138 -5.72 -8.70 -11.72
N VAL A 139 -6.18 -8.41 -10.49
CA VAL A 139 -5.27 -7.98 -9.41
C VAL A 139 -4.36 -9.12 -8.97
N LEU A 140 -4.88 -10.35 -8.87
CA LEU A 140 -4.09 -11.53 -8.53
C LEU A 140 -3.08 -11.88 -9.62
N LEU A 141 -3.48 -11.80 -10.89
CA LEU A 141 -2.60 -12.00 -12.03
C LEU A 141 -1.46 -10.97 -12.04
N SER A 142 -1.75 -9.71 -11.74
CA SER A 142 -0.71 -8.66 -11.64
C SER A 142 0.32 -9.00 -10.57
N GLY A 143 -0.12 -9.45 -9.39
CA GLY A 143 0.78 -9.93 -8.33
C GLY A 143 1.56 -11.17 -8.73
N ALA A 144 0.91 -12.14 -9.38
CA ALA A 144 1.52 -13.39 -9.83
C ALA A 144 2.60 -13.17 -10.90
N ILE A 145 2.40 -12.21 -11.83
CA ILE A 145 3.42 -11.83 -12.81
C ILE A 145 4.68 -11.30 -12.10
N TYR A 146 4.50 -10.41 -11.11
CA TYR A 146 5.62 -9.84 -10.37
C TYR A 146 6.34 -10.89 -9.50
N GLY A 147 5.57 -11.61 -8.66
CA GLY A 147 6.11 -12.64 -7.77
C GLY A 147 6.74 -13.80 -8.54
N GLY A 148 6.08 -14.27 -9.61
CA GLY A 148 6.62 -15.31 -10.49
C GLY A 148 7.91 -14.86 -11.19
N ALA A 149 7.97 -13.62 -11.66
CA ALA A 149 9.20 -13.06 -12.22
C ALA A 149 10.32 -13.03 -11.17
N MET A 150 10.04 -12.63 -9.93
CA MET A 150 11.01 -12.64 -8.84
C MET A 150 11.50 -14.05 -8.52
N TYR A 151 10.57 -14.99 -8.36
CA TYR A 151 10.86 -16.38 -8.02
C TYR A 151 11.80 -17.04 -9.04
N VAL A 152 11.53 -16.84 -10.34
CA VAL A 152 12.32 -17.45 -11.42
C VAL A 152 13.65 -16.75 -11.64
N ASN A 153 13.71 -15.43 -11.46
CA ASN A 153 14.85 -14.64 -11.93
C ASN A 153 15.82 -14.19 -10.83
N CYS A 154 15.37 -14.05 -9.59
CA CYS A 154 16.18 -13.49 -8.50
C CYS A 154 16.75 -14.54 -7.54
N ASP A 155 16.68 -15.81 -7.93
CA ASP A 155 17.25 -16.91 -7.16
C ASP A 155 18.75 -16.71 -6.94
N PRO A 156 19.28 -16.93 -5.72
CA PRO A 156 20.69 -16.78 -5.45
C PRO A 156 21.52 -17.79 -6.25
N ASP A 157 22.67 -17.33 -6.75
CA ASP A 157 23.76 -18.17 -7.25
C ASP A 157 25.06 -17.91 -6.48
N GLU A 158 26.07 -18.74 -6.75
CA GLU A 158 27.36 -18.72 -6.07
C GLU A 158 28.00 -17.33 -6.03
N PHE A 159 27.95 -16.59 -7.15
CA PHE A 159 28.46 -15.22 -7.23
C PHE A 159 27.64 -14.23 -6.40
N SER A 160 26.31 -14.28 -6.47
CA SER A 160 25.47 -13.37 -5.68
C SER A 160 25.63 -13.59 -4.17
N ASP A 161 25.84 -14.84 -3.76
CA ASP A 161 26.06 -15.21 -2.37
C ASP A 161 27.44 -14.82 -1.90
N SER A 162 28.49 -15.10 -2.67
CA SER A 162 29.85 -14.68 -2.32
C SER A 162 29.93 -13.16 -2.17
N TYR A 163 29.26 -12.42 -3.05
CA TYR A 163 29.20 -10.96 -3.02
C TYR A 163 28.54 -10.40 -1.74
N MET A 164 27.49 -11.05 -1.25
CA MET A 164 26.73 -10.59 -0.07
C MET A 164 27.18 -11.23 1.24
N ARG A 165 28.04 -12.26 1.22
CA ARG A 165 28.39 -13.08 2.39
C ARG A 165 28.94 -12.26 3.54
N ASP A 166 29.96 -11.45 3.27
CA ASP A 166 30.69 -10.73 4.32
C ASP A 166 29.80 -9.66 4.94
N ILE A 167 29.10 -8.88 4.12
CA ILE A 167 28.23 -7.82 4.64
C ILE A 167 27.08 -8.39 5.47
N ILE A 168 26.51 -9.52 5.06
CA ILE A 168 25.44 -10.19 5.81
C ILE A 168 25.96 -10.76 7.13
N SER A 169 27.12 -11.42 7.11
CA SER A 169 27.74 -11.97 8.31
C SER A 169 28.14 -10.88 9.30
N VAL A 170 28.72 -9.77 8.84
CA VAL A 170 29.20 -8.68 9.70
C VAL A 170 28.04 -7.83 10.24
N THR A 171 27.00 -7.60 9.43
CA THR A 171 25.92 -6.66 9.79
C THR A 171 24.78 -7.34 10.56
N TYR A 172 24.48 -8.60 10.24
CA TYR A 172 23.33 -9.32 10.79
C TYR A 172 23.72 -10.57 11.58
N GLU A 173 25.01 -10.95 11.61
CA GLU A 173 25.49 -12.19 12.26
C GLU A 173 24.84 -13.45 11.69
N LEU A 174 24.44 -13.40 10.42
CA LEU A 174 23.77 -14.49 9.72
C LEU A 174 24.71 -15.19 8.74
N ASN A 175 24.63 -16.52 8.68
CA ASN A 175 25.24 -17.25 7.57
C ASN A 175 24.30 -17.20 6.36
N ILE A 176 24.75 -16.52 5.30
CA ILE A 176 23.97 -16.31 4.09
C ILE A 176 23.36 -17.61 3.55
N THR A 177 24.05 -18.76 3.60
CA THR A 177 23.55 -20.02 3.04
C THR A 177 22.27 -20.51 3.71
N ASN A 178 22.07 -20.18 4.98
CA ASN A 178 20.93 -20.64 5.78
C ASN A 178 19.76 -19.65 5.73
N VAL A 179 19.95 -18.47 5.13
CA VAL A 179 18.95 -17.40 5.10
C VAL A 179 18.11 -17.48 3.82
N PRO A 180 16.77 -17.58 3.94
CA PRO A 180 15.86 -17.50 2.80
C PRO A 180 15.98 -16.13 2.12
N ARG A 181 16.36 -16.10 0.85
CA ARG A 181 16.72 -14.86 0.15
C ARG A 181 16.48 -14.89 -1.35
N TYR A 182 16.36 -13.68 -1.89
CA TYR A 182 16.52 -13.32 -3.28
C TYR A 182 17.59 -12.25 -3.39
N VAL A 183 18.42 -12.33 -4.44
CA VAL A 183 19.52 -11.38 -4.64
C VAL A 183 19.41 -10.74 -6.02
N ILE A 184 19.32 -9.43 -6.04
CA ILE A 184 19.25 -8.60 -7.25
C ILE A 184 20.62 -7.98 -7.46
N VAL A 185 21.45 -8.62 -8.28
CA VAL A 185 22.77 -8.11 -8.68
C VAL A 185 22.81 -8.01 -10.20
N PRO A 186 22.66 -6.82 -10.80
CA PRO A 186 22.52 -6.70 -12.25
C PRO A 186 23.81 -6.97 -13.04
N TYR A 187 24.97 -6.89 -12.38
CA TYR A 187 26.28 -7.03 -13.01
C TYR A 187 27.12 -8.11 -12.33
N SER A 188 27.77 -8.94 -13.14
CA SER A 188 28.76 -9.93 -12.72
C SER A 188 30.07 -9.27 -12.25
N GLU A 189 31.05 -10.08 -11.86
CA GLU A 189 32.39 -9.61 -11.47
C GLU A 189 33.13 -8.94 -12.65
N ASP A 190 33.04 -9.53 -13.83
CA ASP A 190 33.62 -9.03 -15.09
C ASP A 190 32.87 -7.83 -15.69
N GLY A 191 31.83 -7.32 -15.02
CA GLY A 191 30.98 -6.24 -15.51
C GLY A 191 29.92 -6.67 -16.53
N SER A 192 29.83 -7.96 -16.87
CA SER A 192 28.80 -8.48 -17.77
C SER A 192 27.40 -8.33 -17.17
N ILE A 193 26.42 -8.07 -18.04
CA ILE A 193 25.02 -7.88 -17.65
C ILE A 193 24.37 -9.23 -17.35
N ARG A 194 23.79 -9.34 -16.15
CA ARG A 194 23.00 -10.51 -15.73
C ARG A 194 21.57 -10.36 -16.22
N TRP A 195 21.33 -10.79 -17.45
CA TRP A 195 20.03 -10.67 -18.14
C TRP A 195 18.83 -11.21 -17.36
N ARG A 196 19.02 -12.24 -16.53
CA ARG A 196 17.98 -12.77 -15.64
C ARG A 196 17.45 -11.68 -14.69
N ILE A 197 18.36 -10.94 -14.05
CA ILE A 197 18.02 -9.85 -13.14
C ILE A 197 17.41 -8.66 -13.89
N ILE A 198 17.93 -8.34 -15.08
CA ILE A 198 17.36 -7.27 -15.93
C ILE A 198 15.91 -7.59 -16.33
N LYS A 199 15.60 -8.85 -16.69
CA LYS A 199 14.23 -9.29 -16.99
C LYS A 199 13.29 -9.06 -15.82
N PHE A 200 13.71 -9.38 -14.60
CA PHE A 200 12.93 -9.10 -13.39
C PHE A 200 12.68 -7.61 -13.21
N LEU A 201 13.73 -6.79 -13.27
CA LEU A 201 13.62 -5.34 -13.07
C LEU A 201 12.71 -4.69 -14.12
N LEU A 202 12.85 -5.08 -15.39
CA LEU A 202 11.99 -4.59 -16.47
C LEU A 202 10.52 -5.03 -16.26
N SER A 203 10.28 -6.29 -15.91
CA SER A 203 8.95 -6.81 -15.58
C SER A 203 8.32 -6.04 -14.41
N GLY A 204 9.11 -5.78 -13.36
CA GLY A 204 8.68 -5.02 -12.19
C GLY A 204 8.29 -3.59 -12.54
N VAL A 205 9.15 -2.88 -13.27
CA VAL A 205 8.88 -1.52 -13.75
C VAL A 205 7.65 -1.49 -14.64
N ALA A 206 7.52 -2.41 -15.61
CA ALA A 206 6.37 -2.46 -16.51
C ALA A 206 5.06 -2.72 -15.74
N THR A 207 5.08 -3.63 -14.77
CA THR A 207 3.89 -3.96 -13.96
C THR A 207 3.45 -2.77 -13.10
N ILE A 208 4.39 -2.10 -12.42
CA ILE A 208 4.11 -0.91 -11.61
C ILE A 208 3.65 0.25 -12.50
N ALA A 209 4.34 0.51 -13.61
CA ALA A 209 4.01 1.58 -14.54
C ALA A 209 2.61 1.43 -15.14
N LEU A 210 2.20 0.20 -15.47
CA LEU A 210 0.85 -0.07 -15.96
C LEU A 210 -0.22 0.34 -14.94
N GLN A 211 -0.05 0.00 -13.66
CA GLN A 211 -1.03 0.38 -12.63
C GLN A 211 -1.09 1.91 -12.47
N TYR A 212 0.06 2.58 -12.42
CA TYR A 212 0.11 4.04 -12.32
C TYR A 212 -0.47 4.73 -13.55
N LEU A 213 -0.26 4.20 -14.75
CA LEU A 213 -0.87 4.73 -15.97
C LEU A 213 -2.39 4.69 -15.87
N ILE A 214 -2.98 3.57 -15.43
CA ILE A 214 -4.43 3.45 -15.22
C ILE A 214 -4.91 4.47 -14.19
N ILE A 215 -4.22 4.57 -13.05
CA ILE A 215 -4.54 5.51 -11.96
C ILE A 215 -4.51 6.96 -12.44
N ILE A 216 -3.42 7.38 -13.09
CA ILE A 216 -3.23 8.76 -13.57
C ILE A 216 -4.26 9.07 -14.66
N TYR A 217 -4.42 8.19 -15.64
CA TYR A 217 -5.40 8.38 -16.71
C TYR A 217 -6.82 8.55 -16.15
N CYS A 218 -7.25 7.63 -15.28
CA CYS A 218 -8.58 7.68 -14.67
C CYS A 218 -8.74 8.89 -13.75
N GLY A 219 -7.71 9.24 -12.98
CA GLY A 219 -7.70 10.38 -12.07
C GLY A 219 -7.84 11.72 -12.79
N VAL A 220 -7.05 11.94 -13.85
CA VAL A 220 -7.13 13.15 -14.69
C VAL A 220 -8.49 13.26 -15.37
N ARG A 221 -8.96 12.17 -16.01
CA ARG A 221 -10.26 12.16 -16.68
C ARG A 221 -11.41 12.40 -15.71
N MET A 222 -11.37 11.78 -14.53
CA MET A 222 -12.34 12.01 -13.47
C MET A 222 -12.34 13.47 -13.03
N HIS A 223 -11.18 14.09 -12.81
CA HIS A 223 -11.11 15.52 -12.45
C HIS A 223 -11.78 16.40 -13.51
N THR A 224 -11.50 16.16 -14.80
CA THR A 224 -12.12 16.93 -15.89
C THR A 224 -13.64 16.75 -15.94
N VAL A 225 -14.13 15.52 -15.81
CA VAL A 225 -15.57 15.20 -15.83
C VAL A 225 -16.27 15.79 -14.61
N LEU A 226 -15.63 15.75 -13.44
CA LEU A 226 -16.14 16.33 -12.19
C LEU A 226 -16.34 17.86 -12.29
N GLN A 227 -15.55 18.53 -13.12
CA GLN A 227 -15.66 19.97 -13.39
C GLN A 227 -16.72 20.28 -14.43
N LYS A 228 -16.80 19.48 -15.52
CA LYS A 228 -17.68 19.76 -16.67
C LYS A 228 -19.12 19.25 -16.51
N GLU A 229 -19.29 18.00 -16.08
CA GLU A 229 -20.58 17.28 -16.15
C GLU A 229 -21.41 17.38 -14.86
N LEU A 230 -20.77 17.62 -13.71
CA LEU A 230 -21.47 17.70 -12.43
C LEU A 230 -22.23 19.02 -12.20
N ALA A 231 -22.24 19.93 -13.17
CA ALA A 231 -23.18 21.05 -13.16
C ALA A 231 -24.64 20.57 -13.31
N GLN A 232 -24.86 19.39 -13.90
CA GLN A 232 -26.19 18.88 -14.26
C GLN A 232 -26.73 17.79 -13.31
N GLN A 233 -25.93 17.30 -12.34
CA GLN A 233 -26.37 16.27 -11.39
C GLN A 233 -26.90 16.87 -10.07
N SER A 234 -27.68 16.07 -9.33
CA SER A 234 -28.18 16.47 -8.00
C SER A 234 -27.03 16.80 -7.03
N VAL A 235 -27.26 17.81 -6.19
CA VAL A 235 -26.27 18.32 -5.22
C VAL A 235 -25.75 17.22 -4.29
N VAL A 236 -26.60 16.28 -3.91
CA VAL A 236 -26.27 15.16 -3.01
C VAL A 236 -25.31 14.17 -3.69
N ASN A 237 -25.61 13.73 -4.92
CA ASN A 237 -24.74 12.79 -5.64
C ASN A 237 -23.40 13.44 -5.99
N ARG A 238 -23.42 14.72 -6.39
CA ARG A 238 -22.21 15.52 -6.64
C ARG A 238 -21.29 15.57 -5.43
N LYS A 239 -21.84 15.81 -4.24
CA LYS A 239 -21.07 15.89 -2.98
C LYS A 239 -20.42 14.54 -2.63
N LEU A 240 -21.17 13.45 -2.76
CA LEU A 240 -20.69 12.10 -2.47
C LEU A 240 -19.57 11.67 -3.43
N GLN A 241 -19.73 11.90 -4.73
CA GLN A 241 -18.69 11.59 -5.73
C GLN A 241 -17.40 12.41 -5.51
N LYS A 242 -17.52 13.70 -5.16
CA LYS A 242 -16.36 14.54 -4.79
C LYS A 242 -15.61 14.00 -3.58
N GLN A 243 -16.32 13.57 -2.54
CA GLN A 243 -15.72 12.99 -1.33
C GLN A 243 -14.94 11.71 -1.66
N PHE A 244 -15.54 10.81 -2.45
CA PHE A 244 -14.89 9.58 -2.86
C PHE A 244 -13.68 9.81 -3.76
N PHE A 245 -13.76 10.76 -4.69
CA PHE A 245 -12.60 11.14 -5.50
C PHE A 245 -11.46 11.67 -4.63
N ARG A 246 -11.76 12.59 -3.71
CA ARG A 246 -10.76 13.12 -2.78
C ARG A 246 -10.15 12.01 -1.91
N ALA A 247 -10.97 11.11 -1.38
CA ALA A 247 -10.50 9.99 -0.60
C ALA A 247 -9.53 9.13 -1.42
N LEU A 248 -9.94 8.76 -2.64
CA LEU A 248 -9.15 7.89 -3.51
C LEU A 248 -7.82 8.54 -3.95
N VAL A 249 -7.83 9.84 -4.22
CA VAL A 249 -6.59 10.61 -4.52
C VAL A 249 -5.66 10.61 -3.31
N VAL A 250 -6.17 10.88 -2.10
CA VAL A 250 -5.36 10.83 -0.88
C VAL A 250 -4.82 9.41 -0.65
N GLN A 251 -5.67 8.39 -0.78
CA GLN A 251 -5.30 6.97 -0.64
C GLN A 251 -4.25 6.53 -1.66
N THR A 252 -4.06 7.25 -2.76
CA THR A 252 -3.02 6.97 -3.76
C THR A 252 -1.74 7.77 -3.52
N ILE A 253 -1.88 9.06 -3.21
CA ILE A 253 -0.74 9.95 -2.99
C ILE A 253 0.03 9.48 -1.75
N VAL A 254 -0.67 9.11 -0.68
CA VAL A 254 -0.04 8.67 0.58
C VAL A 254 0.92 7.49 0.36
N PRO A 255 0.51 6.32 -0.17
CA PRO A 255 1.45 5.22 -0.44
C PRO A 255 2.49 5.58 -1.51
N THR A 256 2.15 6.40 -2.51
CA THR A 256 3.13 6.78 -3.54
C THR A 256 4.28 7.59 -2.94
N LEU A 257 3.99 8.58 -2.09
CA LEU A 257 4.99 9.43 -1.46
C LEU A 257 5.72 8.73 -0.32
N LEU A 258 5.00 7.95 0.50
CA LEU A 258 5.58 7.29 1.68
C LEU A 258 6.34 6.00 1.34
N PHE A 259 6.06 5.37 0.20
CA PHE A 259 6.61 4.05 -0.12
C PHE A 259 7.23 3.95 -1.51
N VAL A 260 6.50 4.29 -2.57
CA VAL A 260 7.01 4.09 -3.95
C VAL A 260 8.21 4.98 -4.26
N LEU A 261 8.11 6.28 -3.94
CA LEU A 261 9.21 7.21 -4.16
C LEU A 261 10.45 6.86 -3.33
N PRO A 262 10.35 6.49 -2.03
CA PRO A 262 11.50 6.04 -1.27
C PRO A 262 12.14 4.75 -1.79
N ILE A 263 11.37 3.76 -2.23
CA ILE A 263 11.92 2.44 -2.63
C ILE A 263 12.47 2.41 -4.05
N ALA A 264 11.92 3.19 -4.97
CA ALA A 264 12.36 3.17 -6.36
C ALA A 264 13.88 3.42 -6.53
N PRO A 265 14.50 4.41 -5.85
CA PRO A 265 15.96 4.60 -5.86
C PRO A 265 16.74 3.39 -5.36
N PHE A 266 16.19 2.62 -4.43
CA PHE A 266 16.86 1.46 -3.85
C PHE A 266 16.71 0.21 -4.70
N LEU A 267 15.62 0.08 -5.45
CA LEU A 267 15.44 -0.99 -6.44
C LEU A 267 16.27 -0.74 -7.71
N ILE A 268 16.39 0.53 -8.12
CA ILE A 268 17.18 0.96 -9.29
C ILE A 268 18.65 1.17 -8.92
N GLY A 269 18.96 1.46 -7.66
CA GLY A 269 20.30 1.70 -7.11
C GLY A 269 21.35 0.70 -7.62
N PRO A 270 21.12 -0.62 -7.51
CA PRO A 270 22.01 -1.65 -8.04
C PRO A 270 22.34 -1.52 -9.53
N LEU A 271 21.44 -0.98 -10.36
CA LEU A 271 21.66 -0.75 -11.79
C LEU A 271 22.56 0.46 -12.04
N ILE A 272 22.39 1.51 -11.24
CA ILE A 272 23.05 2.78 -11.47
C ILE A 272 24.38 2.90 -10.71
N GLN A 273 24.55 2.15 -9.62
CA GLN A 273 25.71 2.26 -8.73
C GLN A 273 27.06 2.13 -9.46
N PRO A 274 27.26 1.23 -10.45
CA PRO A 274 28.53 1.16 -11.17
C PRO A 274 28.90 2.44 -11.94
N PHE A 275 27.94 3.32 -12.21
CA PHE A 275 28.16 4.61 -12.88
C PHE A 275 28.37 5.76 -11.90
N PHE A 276 28.25 5.51 -10.60
CA PHE A 276 28.43 6.49 -9.53
C PHE A 276 29.62 6.11 -8.64
N LEU A 277 30.35 7.11 -8.15
CA LEU A 277 31.55 6.92 -7.33
C LEU A 277 31.26 6.72 -5.84
N PHE A 278 29.99 6.63 -5.42
CA PHE A 278 29.63 6.45 -4.01
C PHE A 278 29.35 4.98 -3.68
N GLU A 279 29.81 4.56 -2.51
CA GLU A 279 29.49 3.25 -1.95
C GLU A 279 28.06 3.24 -1.40
N MET A 280 27.30 2.19 -1.70
CA MET A 280 25.99 1.97 -1.11
C MET A 280 26.11 0.91 -0.03
N ASN A 281 25.78 1.25 1.21
CA ASN A 281 25.67 0.28 2.30
C ASN A 281 24.53 0.72 3.21
N PHE A 282 23.32 0.28 2.87
CA PHE A 282 22.09 0.73 3.51
C PHE A 282 21.22 -0.46 3.92
N GLN A 283 20.84 -0.50 5.20
CA GLN A 283 19.85 -1.43 5.72
C GLN A 283 18.44 -1.01 5.30
N THR A 284 18.10 -1.12 4.01
CA THR A 284 16.84 -0.63 3.44
C THR A 284 15.58 -1.35 3.92
N GLY A 285 15.73 -2.41 4.71
CA GLY A 285 14.60 -3.13 5.32
C GLY A 285 13.68 -2.27 6.19
N TRP A 286 14.14 -1.12 6.69
CA TRP A 286 13.28 -0.15 7.40
C TRP A 286 12.10 0.35 6.57
N MET A 287 12.17 0.28 5.25
CA MET A 287 11.08 0.71 4.36
C MET A 287 9.87 -0.21 4.41
N TYR A 288 10.08 -1.51 4.66
CA TYR A 288 8.97 -2.46 4.85
C TYR A 288 8.18 -2.12 6.12
N VAL A 289 8.87 -1.68 7.17
CA VAL A 289 8.24 -1.20 8.42
C VAL A 289 7.27 -0.04 8.16
N ILE A 290 7.67 0.93 7.32
CA ILE A 290 6.79 2.05 6.95
C ILE A 290 5.60 1.54 6.15
N LEU A 291 5.80 0.52 5.32
CA LEU A 291 4.70 -0.06 4.57
C LEU A 291 3.68 -0.76 5.47
N CYS A 292 4.07 -1.33 6.62
CA CYS A 292 3.10 -1.82 7.61
C CYS A 292 2.09 -0.75 8.05
N LEU A 293 2.48 0.53 8.01
CA LEU A 293 1.64 1.66 8.42
C LEU A 293 0.66 2.09 7.33
N TYR A 294 0.85 1.65 6.08
CA TYR A 294 -0.02 2.05 4.98
C TYR A 294 -1.47 1.56 5.13
N PRO A 295 -1.76 0.26 5.33
CA PRO A 295 -3.14 -0.22 5.43
C PRO A 295 -4.01 0.46 6.53
N PRO A 296 -3.49 0.75 7.74
CA PRO A 296 -4.28 1.46 8.74
C PRO A 296 -4.43 2.94 8.40
N ILE A 297 -3.38 3.61 7.87
CA ILE A 297 -3.47 5.00 7.44
C ILE A 297 -4.53 5.17 6.34
N ASP A 298 -4.54 4.27 5.36
CA ASP A 298 -5.53 4.28 4.27
C ASP A 298 -6.96 4.22 4.81
N THR A 299 -7.21 3.23 5.68
CA THR A 299 -8.54 2.97 6.26
C THR A 299 -9.01 4.15 7.12
N ILE A 300 -8.12 4.68 7.96
CA ILE A 300 -8.41 5.83 8.82
C ILE A 300 -8.66 7.08 7.97
N ALA A 301 -7.82 7.35 6.98
CA ALA A 301 -7.99 8.48 6.06
C ALA A 301 -9.35 8.41 5.35
N PHE A 302 -9.73 7.22 4.87
CA PHE A 302 -11.03 7.02 4.23
C PHE A 302 -12.19 7.30 5.21
N MET A 303 -12.12 6.78 6.44
CA MET A 303 -13.14 7.03 7.47
C MET A 303 -13.26 8.52 7.84
N LEU A 304 -12.15 9.26 7.84
CA LEU A 304 -12.14 10.70 8.15
C LEU A 304 -12.67 11.57 7.00
N ILE A 305 -12.44 11.17 5.74
CA ILE A 305 -12.85 11.93 4.55
C ILE A 305 -14.33 11.71 4.22
N VAL A 306 -14.84 10.49 4.37
CA VAL A 306 -16.23 10.15 4.02
C VAL A 306 -17.16 10.48 5.19
N SER A 307 -18.08 11.42 4.97
CA SER A 307 -18.94 11.99 6.03
C SER A 307 -19.76 10.95 6.79
N GLU A 308 -20.24 9.92 6.10
CA GLU A 308 -21.01 8.82 6.66
C GLU A 308 -20.19 8.04 7.69
N TYR A 309 -18.93 7.71 7.36
CA TYR A 309 -18.03 7.03 8.28
C TYR A 309 -17.64 7.94 9.43
N LYS A 310 -17.28 9.20 9.14
CA LYS A 310 -16.94 10.19 10.18
C LYS A 310 -18.07 10.35 11.20
N LYS A 311 -19.33 10.39 10.75
CA LYS A 311 -20.48 10.49 11.65
C LYS A 311 -20.67 9.21 12.46
N ALA A 312 -20.59 8.05 11.81
CA ALA A 312 -20.76 6.76 12.48
C ALA A 312 -19.65 6.48 13.52
N THR A 313 -18.39 6.78 13.19
CA THR A 313 -17.27 6.67 14.15
C THR A 313 -17.44 7.64 15.31
N LEU A 314 -17.79 8.90 15.05
CA LEU A 314 -18.03 9.87 16.12
C LEU A 314 -19.16 9.42 17.04
N GLU A 315 -20.27 8.91 16.50
CA GLU A 315 -21.40 8.40 17.30
C GLU A 315 -21.01 7.18 18.15
N MET A 316 -20.19 6.29 17.62
CA MET A 316 -19.70 5.11 18.35
C MET A 316 -18.72 5.48 19.47
N PHE A 317 -17.86 6.50 19.26
CA PHE A 317 -16.89 6.94 20.25
C PHE A 317 -17.39 8.05 21.18
N LYS A 318 -18.60 8.61 20.99
CA LYS A 318 -19.24 9.57 21.90
C LYS A 318 -19.21 9.19 23.39
N PRO A 319 -19.38 7.92 23.80
CA PRO A 319 -19.31 7.52 25.22
C PRO A 319 -17.89 7.60 25.80
N VAL A 320 -16.86 7.53 24.95
CA VAL A 320 -15.44 7.45 25.32
C VAL A 320 -14.72 8.79 25.13
N LEU A 321 -15.19 9.62 24.19
CA LEU A 321 -14.65 10.95 23.95
C LEU A 321 -14.99 11.89 25.12
N PRO A 322 -14.03 12.69 25.61
CA PRO A 322 -14.34 13.71 26.61
C PRO A 322 -15.43 14.62 26.06
N LYS A 323 -16.51 14.80 26.83
CA LYS A 323 -17.60 15.71 26.47
C LYS A 323 -16.98 17.06 26.12
N THR A 324 -17.02 17.42 24.84
CA THR A 324 -16.57 18.74 24.42
C THR A 324 -17.42 19.74 25.19
N VAL A 325 -16.78 20.55 26.03
CA VAL A 325 -17.44 21.64 26.74
C VAL A 325 -18.12 22.49 25.68
N LYS A 326 -19.46 22.52 25.71
CA LYS A 326 -20.21 23.53 24.98
C LYS A 326 -19.77 24.87 25.56
N VAL A 327 -18.95 25.62 24.81
CA VAL A 327 -18.83 27.05 25.05
C VAL A 327 -20.17 27.64 24.62
N THR A 328 -21.08 27.71 25.58
CA THR A 328 -22.30 28.49 25.46
C THR A 328 -21.87 29.95 25.41
N SER A 329 -21.81 30.55 24.22
CA SER A 329 -21.79 32.00 24.09
C SER A 329 -23.21 32.51 24.35
N GLU A 330 -23.62 32.47 25.61
CA GLU A 330 -24.70 33.29 26.13
C GLU A 330 -24.10 34.64 26.50
N ILE A 331 -24.18 35.60 25.58
CA ILE A 331 -24.29 37.00 25.97
C ILE A 331 -25.58 37.49 25.33
N SER A 332 -26.67 37.28 26.05
CA SER A 332 -27.90 38.02 25.85
C SER A 332 -28.03 39.02 26.99
N THR A 333 -27.88 40.30 26.67
CA THR A 333 -28.66 41.35 27.34
C THR A 333 -29.09 42.35 26.28
N SER A 334 -30.39 42.28 26.00
CA SER A 334 -31.13 43.27 25.24
C SER A 334 -31.38 44.50 26.11
N THR A 335 -31.27 45.70 25.53
CA THR A 335 -32.10 46.90 25.70
C THR A 335 -31.43 48.03 24.90
N ALA A 336 -32.07 48.90 24.14
CA ALA A 336 -33.48 49.13 23.86
C ALA A 336 -33.59 49.79 22.48
N ALA A 337 -34.77 49.66 21.88
CA ALA A 337 -35.13 50.28 20.62
C ALA A 337 -35.35 51.81 20.77
N ALA A 338 -34.97 52.51 19.68
CA ALA A 338 -35.71 53.58 19.03
C ALA A 338 -35.89 54.98 19.69
N VAL A 339 -36.02 55.95 18.75
CA VAL A 339 -36.69 57.26 18.82
C VAL A 339 -35.78 58.50 18.89
N THR A 340 -35.59 59.07 17.69
CA THR A 340 -35.56 60.50 17.32
C THR A 340 -35.63 61.57 18.43
N ARG A 341 -34.71 62.53 18.35
CA ARG A 341 -35.05 63.96 18.22
C ARG A 341 -34.03 64.68 17.36
#